data_AF-A0AA39PUD0-F1
#
_entry.id   AF-A0AA39PUD0-F1
#
_cell.length_a   1.000
_cell.length_b   1.000
_cell.length_c   1.000
_cell.angle_alpha   90.00
_cell.angle_beta   90.00
_cell.angle_gamma   90.00
#
_symmetry.space_group_name_H-M   'P 1'
#
loop_
_entity.id
_entity.type
_entity.pdbx_description
1 polymer ?
#
loop_
_entity_poly.entity_id
_entity_poly.type
_entity_poly.pdbx_seq_one_letter_code
_entity_poly.pdbx_strand_id
1 'polypeptide(L)'
;MGLATYDEVNNINASGVFLCMREQLKVMRDQEAVGRIPGRPGVRGAIVNMSSTCMAASPQADLQATLRPNIRLQGTKAAAISHSVDGIRVNAVCPGFIDTPMVESVEEHFDFRALLEIAVPMKVGQASCGNFCALTVLVSDLVWMKKLLM
;
A
#
# COMPACT_ATOMS: atom_id res chain seq x y z
N MET A 1 -23.37 -5.34 -7.06
CA MET A 1 -22.92 -4.89 -5.72
C MET A 1 -23.84 -3.77 -5.24
N GLY A 2 -24.40 -3.88 -4.03
CA GLY A 2 -25.27 -2.84 -3.46
C GLY A 2 -24.47 -1.68 -2.85
N LEU A 3 -25.12 -0.51 -2.69
CA LEU A 3 -24.50 0.68 -2.09
C LEU A 3 -24.03 0.43 -0.66
N ALA A 4 -24.79 -0.31 0.14
CA ALA A 4 -24.43 -0.65 1.52
C ALA A 4 -23.08 -1.39 1.62
N THR A 5 -22.86 -2.41 0.77
CA THR A 5 -21.57 -3.12 0.71
C THR A 5 -20.46 -2.22 0.18
N TYR A 6 -20.79 -1.27 -0.71
CA TYR A 6 -19.79 -0.32 -1.23
C TYR A 6 -19.29 0.59 -0.12
N ASP A 7 -20.22 1.12 0.67
CA ASP A 7 -19.93 2.01 1.78
C ASP A 7 -19.18 1.29 2.89
N GLU A 8 -19.61 0.07 3.25
CA GLU A 8 -18.94 -0.74 4.26
C GLU A 8 -17.46 -0.95 3.91
N VAL A 9 -17.19 -1.41 2.69
CA VAL A 9 -15.81 -1.71 2.30
C VAL A 9 -14.96 -0.44 2.21
N ASN A 10 -15.50 0.68 1.73
CA ASN A 10 -14.78 1.94 1.65
C ASN A 10 -14.60 2.62 3.02
N ASN A 11 -15.56 2.49 3.93
CA ASN A 11 -15.44 2.98 5.29
C ASN A 11 -14.28 2.30 6.02
N ILE A 12 -14.08 1.00 5.80
CA ILE A 12 -12.96 0.27 6.39
C ILE A 12 -11.65 0.61 5.66
N ASN A 13 -11.62 0.43 4.34
CA ASN A 13 -10.37 0.44 3.59
C ASN A 13 -9.88 1.83 3.18
N ALA A 14 -10.76 2.82 3.02
CA ALA A 14 -10.37 4.18 2.66
C ALA A 14 -10.47 5.11 3.87
N SER A 15 -11.68 5.27 4.43
CA SER A 15 -11.92 6.18 5.54
C SER A 15 -11.16 5.77 6.79
N GLY A 16 -11.15 4.48 7.14
CA GLY A 16 -10.40 3.94 8.27
C GLY A 16 -8.90 4.20 8.16
N VAL A 17 -8.31 3.92 6.99
CA VAL A 17 -6.89 4.19 6.73
C VAL A 17 -6.57 5.68 6.83
N PHE A 18 -7.42 6.55 6.27
CA PHE A 18 -7.27 7.99 6.40
C PHE A 18 -7.29 8.46 7.86
N LEU A 19 -8.25 7.97 8.66
CA LEU A 19 -8.37 8.34 10.07
C LEU A 19 -7.15 7.88 10.89
N CYS A 20 -6.68 6.66 10.66
CA CYS A 20 -5.45 6.16 11.27
C CYS A 20 -4.26 7.05 10.93
N MET A 21 -4.05 7.34 9.65
CA MET A 21 -2.97 8.23 9.22
C MET A 21 -3.10 9.62 9.86
N ARG A 22 -4.30 10.20 9.91
CA ARG A 22 -4.53 11.53 10.49
C ARG A 22 -4.04 11.60 11.94
N GLU A 23 -4.38 10.62 12.77
CA GLU A 23 -3.94 10.62 14.18
C GLU A 23 -2.46 10.27 14.32
N GLN A 24 -1.93 9.33 13.53
CA GLN A 24 -0.51 9.00 13.49
C GLN A 24 0.34 10.24 13.13
N LEU A 25 -0.05 10.97 12.08
CA LEU A 25 0.63 12.17 11.62
C LEU A 25 0.61 13.29 12.67
N LYS A 26 -0.48 13.44 13.43
CA LYS A 26 -0.51 14.41 14.53
C LYS A 26 0.59 14.13 15.55
N VAL A 27 0.67 12.88 16.02
CA VAL A 27 1.64 12.48 17.04
C VAL A 27 3.07 12.51 16.50
N MET A 28 3.29 12.00 15.29
CA MET A 28 4.64 11.90 14.70
C MET A 28 5.29 13.28 14.45
N ARG A 29 4.52 14.35 14.23
CA ARG A 29 5.07 15.70 14.06
C ARG A 29 5.77 16.22 15.32
N ASP A 30 5.29 15.82 16.49
CA ASP A 30 5.81 16.27 17.78
C ASP A 30 6.95 15.37 18.32
N GLN A 31 7.20 14.22 17.68
CA GLN A 31 8.26 13.29 18.06
C GLN A 31 9.64 13.76 17.61
N GLU A 32 10.68 13.56 18.42
CA GLU A 32 12.05 13.81 17.99
C GLU A 32 12.49 12.88 16.85
N ALA A 33 13.30 13.42 15.94
CA ALA A 33 13.80 12.65 14.80
C ALA A 33 14.86 11.65 15.25
N VAL A 34 14.69 10.37 14.88
CA VAL A 34 15.61 9.29 15.24
C VAL A 34 16.43 8.89 14.01
N GLY A 35 17.75 9.02 14.09
CA GLY A 35 18.71 8.54 13.08
C GLY A 35 19.01 7.06 13.26
N ARG A 36 18.28 6.18 12.55
CA ARG A 36 18.49 4.72 12.63
C ARG A 36 19.52 4.17 11.63
N ILE A 37 19.80 4.91 10.56
CA ILE A 37 20.64 4.45 9.45
C ILE A 37 21.82 5.41 9.31
N PRO A 38 23.08 4.93 9.46
CA PRO A 38 24.26 5.76 9.26
C PRO A 38 24.24 6.45 7.89
N GLY A 39 24.56 7.74 7.84
CA GLY A 39 24.57 8.52 6.60
C GLY A 39 23.18 8.93 6.09
N ARG A 40 22.10 8.68 6.85
CA ARG A 40 20.75 9.21 6.54
C ARG A 40 20.28 10.18 7.63
N PRO A 41 19.52 11.22 7.27
CA PRO A 41 18.92 12.11 8.26
C PRO A 41 17.95 11.34 9.17
N GLY A 42 17.78 11.82 10.40
CA GLY A 42 16.78 11.29 11.32
C GLY A 42 15.36 11.42 10.76
N VAL A 43 14.50 10.48 11.13
CA VAL A 43 13.07 10.50 10.79
C VAL A 43 12.24 10.48 12.06
N ARG A 44 11.13 11.23 12.08
CA ARG A 44 10.21 11.25 13.23
C ARG A 44 9.30 10.03 13.26
N GLY A 45 9.00 9.46 12.10
CA GLY A 45 8.15 8.29 11.99
C GLY A 45 8.11 7.68 10.60
N ALA A 46 7.53 6.49 10.52
CA ALA A 46 7.26 5.79 9.27
C ALA A 46 5.86 5.15 9.32
N ILE A 47 5.03 5.46 8.33
CA ILE A 47 3.72 4.88 8.12
C ILE A 47 3.80 3.99 6.88
N VAL A 48 3.27 2.76 6.99
CA VAL A 48 3.17 1.83 5.86
C VAL A 48 1.72 1.39 5.71
N ASN A 49 1.12 1.75 4.58
CA ASN A 49 -0.24 1.35 4.24
C ASN A 49 -0.24 0.09 3.36
N MET A 50 -1.32 -0.67 3.43
CA MET A 50 -1.56 -1.80 2.54
C MET A 50 -2.43 -1.37 1.37
N SER A 51 -1.99 -1.62 0.14
CA SER A 51 -2.76 -1.37 -1.10
C SER A 51 -3.00 -2.71 -1.83
N SER A 52 -2.98 -2.72 -3.17
CA SER A 52 -3.07 -3.92 -4.01
C SER A 52 -2.60 -3.59 -5.42
N THR A 53 -2.02 -4.57 -6.12
CA THR A 53 -1.71 -4.43 -7.56
C THR A 53 -2.95 -4.45 -8.45
N CYS A 54 -4.12 -4.90 -7.97
CA CYS A 54 -5.41 -4.86 -8.69
C CYS A 54 -5.89 -3.43 -9.03
N MET A 55 -5.16 -2.43 -8.57
CA MET A 55 -5.32 -1.04 -8.97
C MET A 55 -4.93 -0.75 -10.42
N ALA A 56 -3.98 -1.53 -10.97
CA ALA A 56 -3.76 -1.59 -12.40
C ALA A 56 -4.89 -2.45 -12.94
N ALA A 57 -5.87 -1.80 -13.60
CA ALA A 57 -7.10 -2.44 -14.07
C ALA A 57 -6.77 -3.80 -14.73
N SER A 58 -7.25 -4.87 -14.10
CA SER A 58 -7.18 -6.22 -14.65
C SER A 58 -8.52 -6.50 -15.33
N PRO A 59 -8.54 -7.24 -16.46
CA PRO A 59 -9.79 -7.66 -17.10
C PRO A 59 -10.77 -8.37 -16.17
N GLN A 60 -10.28 -8.91 -15.05
CA GLN A 60 -11.01 -9.67 -14.05
C GLN A 60 -11.31 -8.86 -12.78
N ALA A 61 -10.81 -7.63 -12.65
CA ALA A 61 -11.09 -6.78 -11.51
C ALA A 61 -12.37 -5.98 -11.75
N ASP A 62 -13.33 -6.09 -10.82
CA ASP A 62 -14.46 -5.18 -10.82
C ASP A 62 -14.03 -3.76 -10.47
N LEU A 63 -14.89 -2.79 -10.78
CA LEU A 63 -14.64 -1.36 -10.52
C LEU A 63 -14.18 -1.12 -9.08
N GLN A 64 -14.75 -1.84 -8.11
CA GLN A 64 -14.48 -1.64 -6.70
C GLN A 64 -13.14 -2.25 -6.26
N ALA A 65 -12.79 -3.42 -6.77
CA ALA A 65 -11.50 -4.06 -6.59
C ALA A 65 -10.36 -3.16 -7.10
N THR A 66 -10.60 -2.36 -8.13
CA THR A 66 -9.65 -1.36 -8.64
C THR A 66 -9.70 -0.03 -7.85
N LEU A 67 -10.88 0.50 -7.50
CA LEU A 67 -11.00 1.80 -6.83
C LEU A 67 -10.41 1.82 -5.42
N ARG A 68 -10.72 0.83 -4.59
CA ARG A 68 -10.31 0.80 -3.17
C ARG A 68 -8.78 0.87 -2.98
N PRO A 69 -7.94 0.06 -3.66
CA PRO A 69 -6.48 0.18 -3.55
C PRO A 69 -5.94 1.46 -4.19
N ASN A 70 -6.57 1.97 -5.25
CA ASN A 70 -6.20 3.28 -5.83
C ASN A 70 -6.33 4.41 -4.82
N ILE A 71 -7.43 4.49 -4.08
CA ILE A 71 -7.64 5.51 -3.05
C ILE A 71 -6.53 5.44 -1.99
N ARG A 72 -6.19 4.23 -1.52
CA ARG A 72 -5.12 4.04 -0.53
C ARG A 72 -3.75 4.43 -1.07
N LEU A 73 -3.38 4.04 -2.30
CA LEU A 73 -2.08 4.42 -2.86
C LEU A 73 -1.97 5.93 -3.06
N GLN A 74 -3.00 6.54 -3.63
CA GLN A 74 -2.98 7.98 -3.92
C GLN A 74 -2.99 8.80 -2.63
N GLY A 75 -3.77 8.39 -1.62
CA GLY A 75 -3.76 8.99 -0.29
C GLY A 75 -2.39 8.86 0.40
N THR A 76 -1.75 7.70 0.29
CA THR A 76 -0.38 7.48 0.78
C THR A 76 0.60 8.42 0.09
N LYS A 77 0.51 8.55 -1.24
CA LYS A 77 1.37 9.44 -2.03
C LYS A 77 1.20 10.90 -1.63
N ALA A 78 -0.04 11.35 -1.46
CA ALA A 78 -0.34 12.71 -1.00
C ALA A 78 0.27 12.97 0.40
N ALA A 79 0.03 12.06 1.35
CA ALA A 79 0.58 12.17 2.71
C ALA A 79 2.13 12.17 2.73
N ALA A 80 2.76 11.33 1.91
CA ALA A 80 4.21 11.27 1.79
C ALA A 80 4.81 12.61 1.31
N ILE A 81 4.18 13.25 0.33
CA ILE A 81 4.63 14.55 -0.19
C ILE A 81 4.43 15.63 0.88
N SER A 82 3.22 15.74 1.44
CA SER A 82 2.85 16.79 2.39
C SER A 82 3.66 16.73 3.69
N HIS A 83 3.99 15.53 4.18
CA HIS A 83 4.68 15.35 5.46
C HIS A 83 6.17 15.00 5.35
N SER A 84 6.73 15.06 4.12
CA SER A 84 8.17 14.91 3.92
C SER A 84 8.99 16.02 4.60
N VAL A 85 8.42 17.23 4.71
CA VAL A 85 9.04 18.37 5.40
C VAL A 85 9.07 18.18 6.91
N ASP A 86 8.10 17.45 7.45
CA ASP A 86 8.02 17.12 8.88
C ASP A 86 9.01 16.00 9.27
N GLY A 87 9.71 15.40 8.30
CA GLY A 87 10.61 14.27 8.55
C GLY A 87 9.87 12.95 8.76
N ILE A 88 8.64 12.82 8.24
CA ILE A 88 7.82 11.62 8.32
C ILE A 88 7.84 10.89 6.97
N ARG A 89 7.98 9.56 7.01
CA ARG A 89 7.91 8.71 5.83
C ARG A 89 6.54 8.04 5.74
N VAL A 90 5.94 8.05 4.56
CA VAL A 90 4.67 7.36 4.30
C VAL A 90 4.83 6.56 3.02
N ASN A 91 4.63 5.24 3.09
CA ASN A 91 4.78 4.32 1.97
C ASN A 91 3.60 3.35 1.89
N ALA A 92 3.46 2.70 0.74
CA ALA A 92 2.46 1.66 0.55
C ALA A 92 3.09 0.38 0.00
N VAL A 93 2.63 -0.75 0.51
CA VAL A 93 2.92 -2.07 -0.06
C VAL A 93 1.75 -2.45 -0.95
N CYS A 94 2.03 -2.75 -2.22
CA CYS A 94 1.02 -3.25 -3.16
C CYS A 94 1.29 -4.75 -3.38
N PRO A 95 0.66 -5.64 -2.60
CA PRO A 95 0.78 -7.07 -2.82
C PRO A 95 0.13 -7.45 -4.15
N GLY A 96 0.80 -8.34 -4.87
CA GLY A 96 0.23 -9.18 -5.90
C GLY A 96 -0.46 -10.39 -5.30
N PHE A 97 -0.60 -11.44 -6.09
CA PHE A 97 -1.27 -12.65 -5.65
C PHE A 97 -0.40 -13.41 -4.64
N ILE A 98 -1.02 -13.75 -3.52
CA ILE A 98 -0.41 -14.44 -2.38
C ILE A 98 -1.35 -15.57 -2.00
N ASP A 99 -0.78 -16.74 -1.73
CA ASP A 99 -1.52 -17.90 -1.26
C ASP A 99 -2.19 -17.60 0.10
N THR A 100 -3.48 -17.29 0.04
CA THR A 100 -4.32 -16.88 1.17
C THR A 100 -5.75 -17.33 0.91
N PRO A 101 -6.60 -17.50 1.94
CA PRO A 101 -8.01 -17.86 1.75
C PRO A 101 -8.78 -16.90 0.84
N MET A 102 -8.34 -15.64 0.75
CA MET A 102 -8.91 -14.67 -0.19
C MET A 102 -8.69 -15.08 -1.65
N VAL A 103 -7.50 -15.60 -2.00
CA VAL A 103 -7.20 -16.04 -3.36
C VAL A 103 -7.88 -17.39 -3.66
N GLU A 104 -7.94 -18.30 -2.69
CA GLU A 104 -8.69 -19.57 -2.82
C GLU A 104 -10.16 -19.33 -3.23
N SER A 105 -10.83 -18.33 -2.62
CA SER A 105 -12.22 -17.97 -2.98
C SER A 105 -12.39 -17.45 -4.41
N VAL A 106 -11.31 -16.93 -5.01
CA VAL A 106 -11.28 -16.46 -6.40
C VAL A 106 -11.02 -17.63 -7.36
N GLU A 107 -10.25 -18.63 -6.95
CA GLU A 107 -10.00 -19.86 -7.74
C GLU A 107 -11.28 -20.67 -7.98
N GLU A 108 -12.27 -20.61 -7.09
CA GLU A 108 -13.57 -21.30 -7.29
C GLU A 108 -14.37 -20.77 -8.49
N HIS A 109 -14.11 -19.53 -8.92
CA HIS A 109 -14.88 -18.85 -9.95
C HIS A 109 -14.13 -18.72 -11.29
N PHE A 110 -12.82 -19.01 -11.30
CA PHE A 110 -11.95 -18.85 -12.45
C PHE A 110 -10.67 -19.67 -12.26
N ASP A 111 -10.16 -20.32 -13.33
CA ASP A 111 -8.85 -20.98 -13.30
C ASP A 111 -7.73 -19.94 -13.28
N PHE A 112 -7.54 -19.36 -12.09
CA PHE A 112 -6.69 -18.22 -11.83
C PHE A 112 -5.21 -18.61 -11.90
N ARG A 113 -4.88 -19.89 -11.64
CA ARG A 113 -3.49 -20.38 -11.59
C ARG A 113 -2.75 -20.27 -12.90
N ALA A 114 -3.39 -20.58 -14.03
CA ALA A 114 -2.78 -20.46 -15.35
C ALA A 114 -2.41 -19.00 -15.68
N LEU A 115 -3.24 -18.04 -15.27
CA LEU A 115 -2.95 -16.61 -15.46
C LEU A 115 -1.81 -16.14 -14.53
N LEU A 116 -1.76 -16.65 -13.29
CA LEU A 116 -0.70 -16.31 -12.34
C LEU A 116 0.67 -16.78 -12.81
N GLU A 117 0.78 -17.98 -13.38
CA GLU A 117 2.04 -18.51 -13.91
C GLU A 117 2.59 -17.67 -15.08
N ILE A 118 1.72 -17.06 -15.88
CA ILE A 118 2.11 -16.22 -17.02
C ILE A 118 2.38 -14.78 -16.57
N ALA A 119 1.51 -14.22 -15.72
CA ALA A 119 1.51 -12.81 -15.37
C ALA A 119 2.42 -12.46 -14.18
N VAL A 120 2.80 -13.42 -13.35
CA VAL A 120 3.67 -13.21 -12.20
C VAL A 120 5.05 -13.82 -12.49
N PRO A 121 6.07 -13.00 -12.83
CA PRO A 121 7.39 -13.49 -13.24
C PRO A 121 8.13 -14.27 -12.14
N MET A 122 7.77 -14.03 -10.87
CA MET A 122 8.22 -14.80 -9.72
C MET A 122 7.05 -15.63 -9.21
N LYS A 123 7.31 -16.85 -8.71
CA LYS A 123 6.27 -17.72 -8.14
C LYS A 123 5.39 -16.97 -7.15
N VAL A 124 4.09 -17.33 -7.10
CA VAL A 124 3.11 -16.80 -6.15
C VAL A 124 3.71 -16.77 -4.74
N GLY A 125 3.63 -15.62 -4.08
CA GLY A 125 4.21 -15.45 -2.74
C GLY A 125 3.47 -16.29 -1.71
N GLN A 126 4.18 -16.83 -0.72
CA GLN A 126 3.56 -17.45 0.46
C GLN A 126 3.41 -16.41 1.57
N ALA A 127 2.28 -16.40 2.28
CA ALA A 127 2.08 -15.50 3.42
C ALA A 127 3.14 -15.69 4.53
N SER A 128 3.72 -16.90 4.62
CA SER A 128 4.74 -17.27 5.60
C SER A 128 6.16 -16.81 5.26
N CYS A 129 6.47 -16.52 4.00
CA CYS A 129 7.87 -16.43 3.57
C CYS A 129 8.48 -15.03 3.59
N GLY A 130 7.72 -13.97 3.89
CA GLY A 130 8.22 -12.58 3.85
C GLY A 130 8.59 -12.08 2.44
N ASN A 131 8.78 -12.99 1.47
CA ASN A 131 8.86 -12.74 0.04
C ASN A 131 7.44 -12.55 -0.50
N PHE A 132 6.85 -11.42 -0.16
CA PHE A 132 5.70 -10.93 -0.89
C PHE A 132 6.13 -10.69 -2.34
N CYS A 133 5.42 -11.29 -3.29
CA CYS A 133 5.28 -10.71 -4.63
C CYS A 133 4.61 -9.35 -4.43
N ALA A 134 5.36 -8.33 -4.03
CA ALA A 134 4.85 -7.02 -3.69
C ALA A 134 5.63 -5.98 -4.46
N LEU A 135 4.89 -5.20 -5.25
CA LEU A 135 5.39 -3.91 -5.69
C LEU A 135 5.32 -2.98 -4.46
N THR A 136 6.43 -2.81 -3.76
CA THR A 136 6.49 -1.80 -2.70
C THR A 136 6.68 -0.44 -3.37
N VAL A 137 5.68 0.44 -3.26
CA VAL A 137 5.79 1.80 -3.78
C VAL A 137 6.35 2.70 -2.67
N LEU A 138 7.67 2.90 -2.73
CA LEU A 138 8.41 3.76 -1.80
C LEU A 138 8.33 5.23 -2.24
N VAL A 139 7.14 5.84 -2.10
CA VAL A 139 6.93 7.24 -2.48
C VAL A 139 7.79 8.18 -1.66
N SER A 140 7.92 7.95 -0.35
CA SER A 140 8.68 8.87 0.51
C SER A 140 10.14 8.91 0.09
N ASP A 141 10.73 7.75 -0.22
CA ASP A 141 12.18 7.66 -0.45
C ASP A 141 12.59 8.41 -1.73
N LEU A 142 11.70 8.54 -2.72
CA LEU A 142 11.89 9.37 -3.92
C LEU A 142 11.87 10.89 -3.62
N VAL A 143 11.04 11.33 -2.68
CA VAL A 143 10.99 12.73 -2.25
C VAL A 143 12.24 13.09 -1.44
N TRP A 144 12.72 12.15 -0.61
CA TRP A 144 13.98 12.29 0.13
C TRP A 144 15.21 12.30 -0.79
N MET A 145 15.22 11.50 -1.88
CA MET A 145 16.29 11.58 -2.89
C MET A 145 16.37 12.95 -3.55
N LYS A 146 15.24 13.64 -3.79
CA LYS A 146 15.27 15.01 -4.33
C LYS A 146 15.83 16.04 -3.35
N LYS A 147 15.58 15.87 -2.05
CA LYS A 147 16.17 16.73 -0.99
C LYS A 147 17.68 16.51 -0.80
N LEU A 148 18.21 15.36 -1.20
CA LEU A 148 19.66 15.07 -1.19
C LEU A 148 20.37 15.55 -2.47
N LEU A 149 19.63 15.91 -3.50
CA LEU A 149 20.13 16.39 -4.80
C LEU A 149 20.04 17.92 -4.97
N MET A 150 19.60 18.65 -3.93
CA MET A 150 19.62 20.11 -3.82
C MET A 150 20.50 20.51 -2.65
#